data_AF-A0A968CNH6-F1
#
_entry.id   AF-A0A968CNH6-F1
#
_cell.length_a   1.000
_cell.length_b   1.000
_cell.length_c   1.000
_cell.angle_alpha   90.00
_cell.angle_beta   90.00
_cell.angle_gamma   90.00
#
_symmetry.space_group_name_H-M   'P 1'
#
loop_
_entity.id
_entity.type
_entity.pdbx_description
1 polymer ?
#
loop_
_entity_poly.entity_id
_entity_poly.type
_entity_poly.pdbx_seq_one_letter_code
_entity_poly.pdbx_strand_id
1 'polypeptide(L)' 'ADRIETPLLMLSGEGDWNVPATNQREMYYALRRLGKEVVWVHYTAGGHGAGRASTEADFHDHWQRMFDWFAEHFDEAETA' A
#
# COMPACT_ATOMS: atom_id res chain seq x y z
N ALA A 1 -2.94 12.52 -10.08
CA ALA A 1 -1.83 11.56 -9.86
C ALA A 1 -0.49 12.21 -10.14
N ASP A 2 -0.42 13.04 -11.19
CA ASP A 2 0.68 13.94 -11.56
C ASP A 2 1.29 14.77 -10.42
N ARG A 3 0.46 15.31 -9.51
CA ARG A 3 0.92 16.11 -8.36
C ARG A 3 1.51 15.31 -7.20
N ILE A 4 1.47 13.98 -7.25
CA ILE A 4 2.04 13.13 -6.19
C ILE A 4 3.54 13.03 -6.43
N GLU A 5 4.33 13.42 -5.43
CA GLU A 5 5.81 13.39 -5.47
C GLU A 5 6.38 12.43 -4.42
N THR A 6 5.64 12.19 -3.33
CA THR A 6 6.02 11.25 -2.28
C THR A 6 5.78 9.80 -2.74
N PRO A 7 6.72 8.88 -2.49
CA PRO A 7 6.50 7.44 -2.65
C PRO A 7 5.25 6.97 -1.90
N LEU A 8 4.48 6.06 -2.52
CA LEU A 8 3.20 5.62 -1.97
C LEU A 8 3.11 4.09 -1.81
N LEU A 9 2.89 3.64 -0.56
CA LEU A 9 2.43 2.29 -0.25
C LEU A 9 0.91 2.27 -0.12
N MET A 10 0.25 1.41 -0.90
CA MET A 10 -1.19 1.21 -0.91
C MET A 10 -1.53 -0.20 -0.46
N LEU A 11 -2.44 -0.34 0.50
CA LEU A 11 -2.90 -1.63 1.02
C LEU A 11 -4.42 -1.74 0.86
N SER A 12 -4.91 -2.84 0.29
CA SER A 12 -6.35 -3.08 0.09
C SER A 12 -6.72 -4.53 0.36
N GLY A 13 -7.96 -4.77 0.80
CA GLY A 13 -8.55 -6.11 0.88
C GLY A 13 -9.58 -6.32 -0.23
N GLU A 14 -9.65 -7.52 -0.80
CA GLU A 14 -10.64 -7.88 -1.83
C GLU A 14 -12.08 -7.84 -1.31
N GLY A 15 -12.29 -8.21 -0.05
CA GLY A 15 -13.60 -8.21 0.62
C GLY A 15 -14.07 -6.82 1.09
N ASP A 16 -13.37 -5.74 0.76
CA ASP A 16 -13.76 -4.38 1.12
C ASP A 16 -14.86 -3.86 0.19
N TRP A 17 -16.12 -3.99 0.62
CA TRP A 17 -17.28 -3.48 -0.11
C TRP A 17 -17.50 -1.97 0.07
N ASN A 18 -16.89 -1.35 1.10
CA ASN A 18 -16.97 0.09 1.31
C ASN A 18 -16.07 0.83 0.33
N VAL A 19 -14.87 0.28 0.09
CA VAL A 19 -13.86 0.86 -0.80
C VAL A 19 -13.28 -0.22 -1.72
N PRO A 20 -13.94 -0.48 -2.87
CA PRO A 20 -13.51 -1.53 -3.78
C PRO A 20 -12.10 -1.31 -4.33
N ALA A 21 -11.32 -2.41 -4.43
CA ALA A 21 -9.93 -2.43 -4.89
C ALA A 21 -9.68 -1.81 -6.28
N THR A 22 -10.74 -1.65 -7.10
CA THR A 22 -10.67 -0.98 -8.40
C THR A 22 -10.13 0.45 -8.29
N ASN A 23 -10.51 1.20 -7.25
CA ASN A 23 -10.04 2.58 -7.06
C ASN A 23 -8.51 2.61 -6.85
N GLN A 24 -8.00 1.67 -6.06
CA GLN A 24 -6.58 1.52 -5.78
C GLN A 24 -5.82 1.06 -7.03
N ARG A 25 -6.40 0.15 -7.81
CA ARG A 25 -5.84 -0.30 -9.10
C ARG A 25 -5.67 0.85 -10.09
N GLU A 26 -6.68 1.69 -10.24
CA GLU A 26 -6.62 2.86 -11.14
C GLU A 26 -5.52 3.83 -10.74
N MET A 27 -5.41 4.14 -9.44
CA MET A 27 -4.33 4.99 -8.92
C MET A 27 -2.95 4.37 -9.11
N TYR A 28 -2.79 3.06 -8.83
CA TYR A 28 -1.54 2.34 -9.02
C TYR A 28 -1.06 2.45 -10.48
N TYR A 29 -1.93 2.16 -11.46
CA TYR A 29 -1.57 2.28 -12.87
C TYR A 29 -1.31 3.72 -13.30
N ALA A 30 -2.06 4.69 -12.78
CA ALA A 30 -1.82 6.12 -13.07
C ALA A 30 -0.43 6.56 -12.58
N LEU A 31 -0.05 6.19 -11.36
CA LEU A 31 1.26 6.50 -10.78
C LEU A 31 2.40 5.79 -11.53
N ARG A 32 2.24 4.49 -11.83
CA ARG A 32 3.21 3.72 -12.61
C ARG A 32 3.43 4.29 -14.01
N ARG A 33 2.36 4.71 -14.69
CA ARG A 33 2.43 5.36 -16.01
C ARG A 33 3.22 6.67 -15.98
N LEU A 34 3.19 7.38 -14.86
CA LEU A 34 3.92 8.63 -14.64
C LEU A 34 5.33 8.40 -14.07
N GLY A 35 5.80 7.15 -13.98
CA GLY A 35 7.11 6.82 -13.44
C GLY A 35 7.26 7.10 -11.94
N LYS A 36 6.15 7.24 -11.20
CA LYS A 36 6.15 7.50 -9.76
C LYS A 36 6.40 6.21 -8.99
N GLU A 37 7.10 6.33 -7.87
CA GLU A 37 7.28 5.21 -6.95
C GLU A 37 5.97 4.88 -6.24
N VAL A 38 5.51 3.65 -6.47
CA VAL A 38 4.27 3.15 -5.89
C VAL A 38 4.33 1.65 -5.72
N VAL A 39 3.90 1.18 -4.56
CA VAL A 39 3.67 -0.22 -4.24
C VAL A 39 2.20 -0.40 -3.89
N TRP A 40 1.56 -1.39 -4.51
CA TRP A 40 0.19 -1.78 -4.16
C TRP A 40 0.15 -3.24 -3.74
N VAL A 41 -0.35 -3.48 -2.54
CA VAL A 41 -0.56 -4.83 -1.99
C VAL A 41 -2.04 -5.07 -1.83
N HIS A 42 -2.47 -6.19 -2.39
CA HIS A 42 -3.86 -6.59 -2.47
C HIS A 42 -4.06 -7.94 -1.78
N TYR A 43 -4.68 -7.92 -0.60
CA TYR A 43 -4.93 -9.10 0.22
C TYR A 43 -6.27 -9.73 -0.19
N THR A 44 -6.21 -10.89 -0.83
CA THR A 44 -7.40 -11.57 -1.39
C THR A 44 -8.34 -12.12 -0.33
N ALA A 45 -7.84 -12.44 0.87
CA ALA A 45 -8.64 -12.87 2.01
C ALA A 45 -9.08 -11.71 2.93
N GLY A 46 -8.61 -10.47 2.67
CA GLY A 46 -8.82 -9.33 3.55
C GLY A 46 -10.08 -8.52 3.23
N GLY A 47 -10.74 -8.00 4.27
CA GLY A 47 -11.88 -7.07 4.15
C GLY A 47 -11.51 -5.60 4.32
N HIS A 48 -12.45 -4.81 4.87
CA HIS A 48 -12.19 -3.42 5.26
C HIS A 48 -11.12 -3.36 6.36
N GLY A 49 -9.91 -2.97 5.99
CA GLY A 49 -8.70 -3.09 6.83
C GLY A 49 -7.52 -3.82 6.17
N ALA A 50 -7.69 -4.32 4.93
CA ALA A 50 -6.66 -5.02 4.18
C ALA A 50 -6.10 -6.21 4.99
N GLY A 51 -4.78 -6.40 5.02
CA GLY A 51 -4.16 -7.50 5.77
C GLY A 51 -4.47 -7.51 7.28
N ARG A 52 -4.81 -6.37 7.91
CA ARG A 52 -5.22 -6.35 9.33
C ARG A 52 -6.58 -7.02 9.58
N ALA A 53 -7.41 -7.09 8.56
CA ALA A 53 -8.74 -7.70 8.57
C ALA A 53 -8.78 -8.96 7.69
N SER A 54 -7.67 -9.70 7.68
CA SER A 54 -7.45 -10.91 6.87
C SER A 54 -6.99 -12.07 7.75
N THR A 55 -6.22 -13.01 7.20
CA THR A 55 -5.59 -14.11 7.94
C THR A 55 -4.51 -13.62 8.91
N GLU A 56 -4.10 -14.47 9.86
CA GLU A 56 -2.97 -14.17 10.77
C GLU A 56 -1.68 -13.89 10.00
N ALA A 57 -1.40 -14.67 8.95
CA ALA A 57 -0.23 -14.46 8.10
C ALA A 57 -0.25 -13.09 7.40
N ASP A 58 -1.41 -12.69 6.86
CA ASP A 58 -1.59 -11.38 6.23
C ASP A 58 -1.51 -10.23 7.23
N PHE A 59 -1.93 -10.45 8.48
CA PHE A 59 -1.79 -9.46 9.55
C PHE A 59 -0.31 -9.17 9.81
N HIS A 60 0.52 -10.20 9.91
CA HIS A 60 1.96 -10.05 10.09
C HIS A 60 2.62 -9.40 8.86
N ASP A 61 2.31 -9.85 7.65
CA ASP A 61 2.83 -9.26 6.40
C ASP A 61 2.43 -7.78 6.26
N HIS A 62 1.18 -7.42 6.59
CA HIS A 62 0.72 -6.03 6.57
C HIS A 62 1.58 -5.12 7.45
N TRP A 63 1.80 -5.52 8.69
CA TRP A 63 2.57 -4.72 9.63
C TRP A 63 4.05 -4.70 9.28
N GLN A 64 4.61 -5.84 8.86
CA GLN A 64 6.00 -5.89 8.41
C GLN A 64 6.23 -4.94 7.24
N ARG A 65 5.40 -4.97 6.20
CA ARG A 65 5.51 -4.03 5.06
C ARG A 65 5.39 -2.58 5.47
N MET A 66 4.54 -2.28 6.46
CA MET A 66 4.40 -0.93 6.98
C MET A 66 5.68 -0.46 7.66
N PHE A 67 6.26 -1.30 8.53
CA PHE A 67 7.52 -0.99 9.19
C PHE A 67 8.68 -0.88 8.19
N ASP A 68 8.80 -1.83 7.27
CA ASP A 68 9.83 -1.83 6.22
C ASP A 68 9.73 -0.56 5.35
N TRP A 69 8.50 -0.17 4.97
CA TRP A 69 8.28 1.04 4.18
C TRP A 69 8.69 2.31 4.92
N PHE A 70 8.33 2.43 6.20
CA PHE A 70 8.75 3.57 7.00
C PHE A 70 10.26 3.57 7.25
N ALA A 71 10.87 2.42 7.51
CA ALA A 71 12.33 2.31 7.66
C ALA A 71 13.05 2.76 6.38
N GLU A 72 12.61 2.28 5.21
CA GLU A 72 13.20 2.65 3.91
C GLU A 72 13.11 4.14 3.60
N HIS A 73 12.04 4.81 4.03
CA HIS A 73 11.75 6.21 3.64
C HIS A 73 11.98 7.25 4.74
N PHE A 74 12.15 6.84 6.00
CA PHE A 74 12.25 7.74 7.14
C PHE A 74 13.41 7.43 8.10
N ASP A 75 14.11 6.29 8.01
CA ASP A 75 15.29 6.10 8.86
C ASP A 75 16.47 6.98 8.40
N GLU A 76 17.01 7.69 9.40
CA GLU A 76 17.97 8.79 9.30
C GLU A 76 19.35 8.36 8.73
N ALA A 77 19.49 8.46 7.41
CA ALA A 77 20.79 8.72 6.76
C ALA A 77 20.74 9.87 5.73
N GLU A 78 19.60 10.57 5.61
CA GLU A 78 19.41 11.68 4.66
C GLU A 78 18.97 13.01 5.33
N THR A 79 19.25 13.14 6.63
CA THR A 79 19.26 14.44 7.35
C THR A 79 20.66 14.78 7.87
N ALA A 80 21.69 14.50 7.05
CA ALA A 80 23.08 14.97 7.25
C ALA A 80 23.47 16.01 6.19
#